data_AF-T0LLE7-F1
#
_entry.id   AF-T0LLE7-F1
#
_cell.length_a   1.000
_cell.length_b   1.000
_cell.length_c   1.000
_cell.angle_alpha   90.00
_cell.angle_beta   90.00
_cell.angle_gamma   90.00
#
_symmetry.space_group_name_H-M   'P 1'
#
loop_
_entity.id
_entity.type
_entity.pdbx_description
1 polymer ?
#
loop_
_entity_poly.entity_id
_entity_poly.type
_entity_poly.pdbx_seq_one_letter_code
_entity_poly.pdbx_strand_id
1 'polypeptide(L)'
;MGTSPNGLNINDGVGSTHPEALSAFVKEKGADIGLAFDGDGDRLIAVDEKGDIVDGDQIMYICARYLKDEGRLKDDTVVSTVMSNLGFYKALEKQGIKSIQTAVGDRYVVEAMKKDGYNVGGEHDR
;
A
#
# COMPACT_ATOMS: atom_id res chain seq x y z
N MET A 1 -3.12 -9.22 -18.84
CA MET A 1 -2.47 -9.51 -17.54
C MET A 1 -1.00 -9.81 -17.76
N GLY A 2 -0.13 -9.25 -16.93
CA GLY A 2 1.33 -9.27 -17.09
C GLY A 2 2.02 -10.55 -16.60
N THR A 3 1.48 -11.73 -16.91
CA THR A 3 1.99 -13.03 -16.40
C THR A 3 2.74 -13.86 -17.45
N SER A 4 3.18 -13.24 -18.54
CA SER A 4 3.86 -13.92 -19.65
C SER A 4 5.11 -13.14 -20.07
N PRO A 5 6.19 -13.20 -19.27
CA PRO A 5 7.41 -12.44 -19.54
C PRO A 5 8.13 -12.97 -20.79
N ASN A 6 8.63 -12.06 -21.62
CA ASN A 6 9.44 -12.39 -22.81
C ASN A 6 10.84 -11.73 -22.78
N GLY A 7 11.19 -11.11 -21.65
CA GLY A 7 12.46 -10.39 -21.46
C GLY A 7 12.45 -8.94 -21.97
N LEU A 8 11.40 -8.50 -22.66
CA LEU A 8 11.26 -7.13 -23.19
C LEU A 8 9.99 -6.42 -22.70
N ASN A 9 9.03 -7.15 -22.13
CA ASN A 9 7.70 -6.65 -21.75
C ASN A 9 7.52 -6.41 -20.24
N ILE A 10 8.62 -6.18 -19.50
CA ILE A 10 8.52 -5.80 -18.09
C ILE A 10 7.86 -4.41 -17.99
N ASN A 11 6.83 -4.29 -17.14
CA ASN A 11 6.04 -3.08 -16.92
C ASN A 11 5.40 -2.46 -18.18
N ASP A 12 5.29 -3.22 -19.29
CA ASP A 12 4.72 -2.72 -20.55
C ASP A 12 3.18 -2.74 -20.49
N GLY A 13 2.59 -1.62 -20.09
CA GLY A 13 1.13 -1.45 -19.99
C GLY A 13 0.46 -2.33 -18.92
N VAL A 14 1.25 -2.82 -17.95
CA VAL A 14 0.83 -3.69 -16.85
C VAL A 14 1.63 -3.36 -15.59
N GLY A 15 1.11 -3.75 -14.42
CA GLY A 15 1.79 -3.61 -13.13
C GLY A 15 1.17 -2.52 -12.26
N SER A 16 1.82 -2.22 -11.12
CA SER A 16 1.33 -1.21 -10.17
C SER A 16 1.16 0.17 -10.81
N THR A 17 2.04 0.58 -11.73
CA THR A 17 1.95 1.88 -12.43
C THR A 17 0.87 1.94 -13.52
N HIS A 18 0.32 0.80 -13.94
CA HIS A 18 -0.72 0.68 -14.97
C HIS A 18 -1.83 -0.28 -14.54
N PRO A 19 -2.59 0.04 -13.46
CA PRO A 19 -3.60 -0.86 -12.89
C PRO A 19 -4.92 -0.86 -13.67
N GLU A 20 -5.08 -0.05 -14.72
CA GLU A 20 -6.34 0.11 -15.45
C GLU A 20 -6.80 -1.19 -16.12
N ALA A 21 -5.85 -1.94 -16.68
CA ALA A 21 -6.13 -3.25 -17.26
C ALA A 21 -6.58 -4.26 -16.19
N LEU A 22 -6.04 -4.16 -14.97
CA LEU A 22 -6.46 -4.99 -13.84
C LEU A 22 -7.84 -4.57 -13.33
N SER A 23 -8.12 -3.28 -13.22
CA SER A 23 -9.43 -2.75 -12.86
C SER A 23 -10.54 -3.22 -13.80
N ALA A 24 -10.29 -3.15 -15.11
CA ALA A 24 -11.21 -3.68 -16.12
C ALA A 24 -11.42 -5.20 -15.94
N PHE A 25 -10.34 -5.94 -15.69
CA PHE A 25 -10.40 -7.39 -15.51
C PHE A 25 -11.15 -7.83 -14.25
N VAL A 26 -10.97 -7.13 -13.12
CA VAL A 26 -11.71 -7.37 -11.88
C VAL A 26 -13.21 -7.23 -12.11
N LYS A 27 -13.64 -6.15 -12.77
CA LYS A 27 -15.04 -5.93 -13.13
C LYS A 27 -15.58 -6.97 -14.11
N GLU A 28 -14.78 -7.34 -15.12
CA GLU A 28 -15.17 -8.34 -16.13
C GLU A 28 -15.40 -9.71 -15.50
N LYS A 29 -14.53 -10.11 -14.56
CA LYS A 29 -14.61 -11.42 -13.90
C LYS A 29 -15.50 -11.43 -12.66
N GLY A 30 -15.93 -10.26 -12.17
CA GLY A 30 -16.63 -10.14 -10.90
C GLY A 30 -15.76 -10.63 -9.73
N ALA A 31 -14.48 -10.31 -9.76
CA ALA A 31 -13.54 -10.70 -8.71
C ALA A 31 -13.69 -9.80 -7.47
N ASP A 32 -13.42 -10.34 -6.28
CA ASP A 32 -13.50 -9.59 -5.03
C ASP A 32 -12.34 -8.59 -4.84
N ILE A 33 -11.16 -8.91 -5.39
CA ILE A 33 -9.97 -8.08 -5.29
C ILE A 33 -9.02 -8.30 -6.47
N GLY A 34 -8.38 -7.23 -6.94
CA GLY A 34 -7.23 -7.27 -7.82
C GLY A 34 -5.95 -6.85 -7.09
N LEU A 35 -4.83 -7.51 -7.40
CA LEU A 35 -3.50 -7.16 -6.88
C LEU A 35 -2.54 -6.91 -8.05
N ALA A 36 -2.00 -5.70 -8.12
CA ALA A 36 -1.00 -5.28 -9.10
C ALA A 36 0.36 -5.11 -8.42
N PHE A 37 1.33 -5.89 -8.87
CA PHE A 37 2.73 -5.80 -8.43
C PHE A 37 3.55 -5.04 -9.49
N ASP A 38 4.69 -4.48 -9.09
CA ASP A 38 5.71 -4.03 -10.03
C ASP A 38 6.68 -5.16 -10.44
N GLY A 39 7.69 -4.81 -11.22
CA GLY A 39 8.56 -5.76 -11.91
C GLY A 39 9.44 -6.60 -10.97
N ASP A 40 9.86 -6.04 -9.85
CA ASP A 40 10.64 -6.69 -8.79
C ASP A 40 9.80 -7.07 -7.56
N GLY A 41 8.56 -6.58 -7.47
CA GLY A 41 7.53 -7.05 -6.54
C GLY A 41 7.67 -6.49 -5.13
N ASP A 42 8.35 -5.36 -4.97
CA ASP A 42 8.42 -4.64 -3.70
C ASP A 42 7.20 -3.70 -3.49
N ARG A 43 6.45 -3.40 -4.56
CA ARG A 43 5.22 -2.59 -4.49
C ARG A 43 3.96 -3.38 -4.77
N LEU A 44 2.87 -2.92 -4.15
CA LEU A 44 1.54 -3.45 -4.33
C LEU A 44 0.52 -2.31 -4.42
N ILE A 45 -0.26 -2.34 -5.51
CA ILE A 45 -1.51 -1.57 -5.62
C ILE A 45 -2.66 -2.56 -5.70
N ALA A 46 -3.73 -2.29 -4.96
CA ALA A 46 -4.92 -3.12 -4.98
C ALA A 46 -6.03 -2.47 -5.82
N VAL A 47 -6.98 -3.29 -6.25
CA VAL A 47 -8.21 -2.87 -6.91
C VAL A 47 -9.36 -3.52 -6.17
N ASP A 48 -10.36 -2.75 -5.77
CA ASP A 48 -11.56 -3.27 -5.10
C ASP A 48 -12.55 -3.92 -6.10
N GLU A 49 -13.64 -4.48 -5.57
CA GLU A 49 -14.66 -5.17 -6.37
C GLU A 49 -15.40 -4.26 -7.36
N LYS A 50 -15.33 -2.93 -7.16
CA LYS A 50 -15.93 -1.91 -8.03
C LYS A 50 -14.96 -1.45 -9.11
N GLY A 51 -13.71 -1.90 -9.06
CA GLY A 51 -12.65 -1.49 -9.96
C GLY A 51 -11.97 -0.18 -9.53
N ASP A 52 -12.19 0.29 -8.31
CA ASP A 52 -11.51 1.48 -7.79
C ASP A 52 -10.10 1.10 -7.32
N ILE A 53 -9.14 1.99 -7.55
CA ILE A 53 -7.75 1.79 -7.16
C ILE A 53 -7.62 2.04 -5.66
N VAL A 54 -6.95 1.11 -4.98
CA VAL A 54 -6.61 1.17 -3.56
C VAL A 54 -5.10 1.33 -3.44
N ASP A 55 -4.68 2.53 -3.04
CA ASP A 55 -3.28 2.92 -2.94
C ASP A 55 -2.58 2.40 -1.67
N GLY A 56 -1.26 2.63 -1.58
CA GLY A 56 -0.44 2.23 -0.43
C GLY A 56 -0.91 2.79 0.91
N ASP A 57 -1.46 4.02 0.94
CA ASP A 57 -1.97 4.63 2.18
C ASP A 57 -3.23 3.89 2.67
N GLN A 58 -4.14 3.55 1.75
CA GLN A 58 -5.34 2.79 2.07
C GLN A 58 -5.00 1.37 2.53
N ILE A 59 -4.06 0.70 1.87
CA ILE A 59 -3.57 -0.64 2.27
C ILE A 59 -2.94 -0.57 3.66
N MET A 60 -2.05 0.40 3.91
CA MET A 60 -1.43 0.61 5.22
C MET A 60 -2.48 0.87 6.31
N TYR A 61 -3.50 1.68 6.02
CA TYR A 61 -4.58 1.97 6.97
C TYR A 61 -5.38 0.72 7.34
N ILE A 62 -5.76 -0.10 6.35
CA ILE A 62 -6.50 -1.35 6.58
C ILE A 62 -5.67 -2.29 7.47
N CYS A 63 -4.39 -2.48 7.16
CA CYS A 63 -3.48 -3.31 7.93
C CYS A 63 -3.27 -2.78 9.36
N ALA A 64 -3.02 -1.47 9.51
CA ALA A 64 -2.79 -0.84 10.80
C ALA A 64 -4.02 -0.93 11.70
N ARG A 65 -5.21 -0.66 11.17
CA ARG A 65 -6.47 -0.77 11.92
C ARG A 65 -6.69 -2.22 12.37
N TYR A 66 -6.56 -3.19 11.47
CA TYR A 66 -6.73 -4.60 11.81
C TYR A 66 -5.74 -5.06 12.89
N LEU A 67 -4.46 -4.68 12.75
CA LEU A 67 -3.43 -5.02 13.74
C LEU A 67 -3.68 -4.34 15.09
N LYS A 68 -4.24 -3.13 15.10
CA LYS A 68 -4.61 -2.45 16.35
C LYS A 68 -5.78 -3.14 17.04
N ASP A 69 -6.83 -3.48 16.30
CA ASP A 69 -8.01 -4.17 16.83
C ASP A 69 -7.61 -5.52 17.46
N GLU A 70 -6.61 -6.20 16.90
CA GLU A 70 -6.02 -7.45 17.41
C GLU A 70 -4.97 -7.25 18.54
N GLY A 71 -4.66 -6.00 18.93
CA GLY A 71 -3.63 -5.70 19.94
C GLY A 71 -2.20 -6.03 19.51
N ARG A 72 -1.95 -6.09 18.20
CA ARG A 72 -0.67 -6.47 17.56
C ARG A 72 0.07 -5.30 16.93
N LEU A 73 -0.56 -4.14 16.78
CA LEU A 73 0.11 -2.93 16.29
C LEU A 73 1.03 -2.38 17.39
N LYS A 74 2.34 -2.36 17.14
CA LYS A 74 3.29 -1.90 18.15
C LYS A 74 3.16 -0.41 18.40
N ASP A 75 3.04 -0.05 19.68
CA ASP A 75 2.87 1.31 20.17
C ASP A 75 1.70 2.09 19.54
N ASP A 76 0.72 1.37 18.99
CA ASP A 76 -0.36 1.92 18.17
C ASP A 76 0.16 2.90 17.11
N THR A 77 1.28 2.58 16.44
CA THR A 77 2.02 3.53 15.59
C THR A 77 2.26 2.98 14.18
N VAL A 78 2.09 3.84 13.18
CA VAL A 78 2.43 3.59 11.77
C VAL A 78 3.49 4.58 11.31
N VAL A 79 4.49 4.10 10.58
CA VAL A 79 5.53 4.93 9.96
C VAL A 79 5.20 5.16 8.50
N SER A 80 5.10 6.42 8.08
CA SER A 80 4.89 6.79 6.68
C SER A 80 5.80 7.93 6.27
N THR A 81 5.97 8.17 4.97
CA THR A 81 6.66 9.37 4.51
C THR A 81 5.75 10.58 4.53
N VAL A 82 6.34 11.77 4.48
CA VAL A 82 5.62 13.04 4.34
C VAL A 82 4.74 13.14 3.08
N MET A 83 4.86 12.20 2.14
CA MET A 83 4.07 12.17 0.90
C MET A 83 2.67 11.57 1.06
N SER A 84 2.40 10.86 2.16
CA SER A 84 1.07 10.27 2.40
C SER A 84 -0.03 11.33 2.51
N ASN A 85 -1.23 10.95 2.12
CA ASN A 85 -2.38 11.85 2.04
C ASN A 85 -2.85 12.34 3.42
N LEU A 86 -3.37 13.57 3.51
CA LEU A 86 -3.98 14.10 4.75
C LEU A 86 -5.15 13.23 5.26
N GLY A 87 -5.90 12.61 4.35
CA GLY A 87 -7.00 11.69 4.67
C GLY A 87 -6.53 10.47 5.46
N PHE A 88 -5.34 9.94 5.12
CA PHE A 88 -4.71 8.83 5.83
C PHE A 88 -4.42 9.20 7.28
N TYR A 89 -3.75 10.33 7.53
CA TYR A 89 -3.44 10.79 8.88
C TYR A 89 -4.70 11.02 9.72
N LYS A 90 -5.73 11.64 9.15
CA LYS A 90 -7.03 11.84 9.84
C LYS A 90 -7.73 10.51 10.14
N ALA A 91 -7.59 9.51 9.27
CA ALA A 91 -8.18 8.20 9.49
C ALA A 91 -7.46 7.45 10.62
N LEU A 92 -6.13 7.55 10.70
CA LEU A 92 -5.33 6.99 11.79
C LEU A 92 -5.67 7.65 13.14
N GLU A 93 -5.73 8.99 13.18
CA GLU A 93 -6.06 9.75 14.39
C GLU A 93 -7.43 9.36 14.96
N LYS A 94 -8.44 9.19 14.09
CA LYS A 94 -9.78 8.73 14.50
C LYS A 94 -9.78 7.34 15.14
N GLN A 95 -8.82 6.49 14.75
CA GLN A 95 -8.64 5.16 15.35
C GLN A 95 -7.66 5.20 16.53
N GLY A 96 -7.18 6.37 16.95
CA GLY A 96 -6.16 6.54 17.99
C GLY A 96 -4.81 5.92 17.61
N ILE A 97 -4.52 5.79 16.32
CA ILE A 97 -3.23 5.33 15.81
C ILE A 97 -2.33 6.56 15.61
N LYS A 98 -1.12 6.51 16.16
CA LYS A 98 -0.10 7.54 15.98
C LYS A 98 0.56 7.35 14.61
N SER A 99 0.93 8.46 13.99
CA SER A 99 1.68 8.46 12.73
C SER A 99 3.05 9.10 12.93
N ILE A 100 4.11 8.41 12.52
CA ILE A 100 5.46 8.96 12.44
C ILE A 100 5.76 9.28 10.99
N GLN A 101 6.09 10.55 10.72
CA GLN A 101 6.42 11.03 9.39
C GLN A 101 7.94 11.05 9.19
N THR A 102 8.41 10.43 8.11
CA THR A 102 9.82 10.43 7.71
C THR A 102 10.03 11.19 6.39
N ALA A 103 11.29 11.48 6.07
CA ALA A 103 11.64 11.93 4.72
C ALA A 103 11.28 10.85 3.68
N VAL A 104 11.17 11.28 2.41
CA VAL A 104 10.84 10.40 1.28
C VAL A 104 11.96 9.39 1.06
N GLY A 105 11.60 8.11 0.89
CA GLY A 105 12.50 6.98 0.70
C GLY A 105 12.27 5.87 1.72
N ASP A 106 12.03 4.66 1.21
CA ASP A 106 11.99 3.36 1.90
C ASP A 106 13.00 3.23 3.05
N ARG A 107 14.24 3.69 2.83
CA ARG A 107 15.31 3.65 3.82
C ARG A 107 14.95 4.38 5.11
N TYR A 108 14.35 5.57 5.03
CA TYR A 108 14.02 6.36 6.22
C TYR A 108 12.86 5.74 7.00
N VAL A 109 11.90 5.14 6.29
CA VAL A 109 10.80 4.39 6.90
C VAL A 109 11.37 3.21 7.69
N VAL A 110 12.22 2.39 7.05
CA VAL A 110 12.84 1.23 7.70
C VAL A 110 13.74 1.62 8.88
N GLU A 111 14.52 2.70 8.76
CA GLU A 111 15.35 3.23 9.84
C GLU A 111 14.51 3.65 11.05
N ALA A 112 13.41 4.37 10.84
CA ALA A 112 12.49 4.77 11.90
C ALA A 112 11.79 3.57 12.55
N MET A 113 11.33 2.60 11.75
CA MET A 113 10.75 1.35 12.25
C MET A 113 11.73 0.56 13.12
N LYS A 114 13.00 0.45 12.70
CA LYS A 114 14.03 -0.29 13.47
C LYS A 114 14.42 0.42 14.75
N LYS A 115 14.51 1.76 14.73
CA LYS A 115 14.96 2.56 15.86
C LYS A 115 14.05 2.40 17.09
N ASP A 116 12.75 2.51 16.87
CA ASP A 116 11.75 2.49 17.95
C ASP A 116 10.96 1.17 18.00
N GLY A 117 11.20 0.26 17.05
CA GLY A 117 10.69 -1.11 17.06
C GLY A 117 9.31 -1.31 16.45
N TYR A 118 8.79 -0.36 15.66
CA TYR A 118 7.49 -0.42 14.99
C TYR A 118 7.39 -1.58 13.97
N ASN A 119 6.17 -2.07 13.73
CA ASN A 119 5.92 -3.22 12.85
C ASN A 119 5.08 -2.93 11.60
N VAL A 120 4.64 -1.69 11.40
CA VAL A 120 3.94 -1.25 10.19
C VAL A 120 4.55 0.05 9.68
N GLY A 121 4.88 0.07 8.39
CA GLY A 121 5.25 1.29 7.69
C GLY A 121 5.35 1.08 6.19
N GLY A 122 5.39 2.19 5.45
CA GLY A 122 5.43 2.17 3.99
C GLY A 122 5.36 3.57 3.39
N GLU A 123 5.16 3.61 2.09
CA GLU A 123 5.10 4.84 1.30
C GLU A 123 3.76 4.92 0.53
N HIS A 124 3.43 6.14 0.08
CA HIS A 124 2.36 6.33 -0.88
C HIS A 124 2.88 5.98 -2.28
N ASP A 125 2.34 4.92 -2.87
CA ASP A 125 2.59 4.57 -4.26
C ASP A 125 1.55 5.23 -5.17
N ARG A 126 2.03 5.88 -6.23
CA ARG A 126 1.23 6.49 -7.30
C ARG A 126 1.36 5.71 -8.58
#